data_AF-W6ZK83-F1
#
_entry.id   AF-W6ZK83-F1
#
_cell.length_a   1.000
_cell.length_b   1.000
_cell.length_c   1.000
_cell.angle_alpha   90.00
_cell.angle_beta   90.00
_cell.angle_gamma   90.00
#
_symmetry.space_group_name_H-M   'P 1'
#
loop_
_entity.id
_entity.type
_entity.pdbx_description
1 polymer ?
#
loop_
_entity_poly.entity_id
_entity_poly.type
_entity_poly.pdbx_seq_one_letter_code
_entity_poly.pdbx_strand_id
1 'polypeptide(L)'
;MSGSSDRAAPASSSEDLSNLQSLAALRRIERAPPHMWDEDQRELLAILYRWYDNADQNTLPQVFNKVVGLDLRVSVIRHQFEGHVLLYGGRAFPEYARVMAIPFHDPEGRYNAICEIIEATAADSGIDLQRRDTEIAFNSGAARWAKSPRTRRLYRSLVRRAAQKEKEKGRISRSTQAVVLPSDQQEIPIPECLLGNIVLYTDDQDEGMWSDVENPSPSTALVEKLRSSIEPIRRKIALRVWDKNSRTIFSKEDGFVSQAFSIWRGEYPPPFTPDGEGRAALKLLTNLHLCLKGGASTFVSLSTSLLQALVKASTMDDPWIAIERMVWASVSAEAILHHFSISDLQNLADADDVCSQLLNLFAFQPHRRTRHVSDCMREQCNTITTHTVRAVASIARAFGMHRERVSLAHIQGFIAALIDSFQLRYNETGDAHSSNVAHNFAVTLRSRVHNVEEVALSFLEGTRQGNDVIAYYSRRRS
;
A
#
# COMPACT_ATOMS: atom_id res chain seq x y z
N MET A 1 -2.76 10.26 70.61
CA MET A 1 -1.54 9.79 69.91
C MET A 1 -1.80 9.90 68.42
N SER A 2 -0.98 10.72 67.79
CA SER A 2 -1.08 11.30 66.45
C SER A 2 -0.69 10.28 65.38
N GLY A 3 -1.62 9.94 64.48
CA GLY A 3 -1.35 9.20 63.25
C GLY A 3 -1.33 10.14 62.06
N SER A 4 -0.14 10.36 61.50
CA SER A 4 0.11 11.22 60.34
C SER A 4 -0.55 10.65 59.09
N SER A 5 -1.41 11.45 58.45
CA SER A 5 -2.04 11.16 57.16
C SER A 5 -1.27 11.86 56.06
N ASP A 6 -0.29 11.18 55.47
CA ASP A 6 0.39 11.65 54.27
C ASP A 6 -0.52 11.51 53.04
N ARG A 7 -1.15 12.63 52.66
CA ARG A 7 -1.86 12.78 51.39
C ARG A 7 -0.84 12.93 50.26
N ALA A 8 -0.67 11.88 49.46
CA ALA A 8 0.05 11.93 48.20
C ALA A 8 -0.64 12.91 47.23
N ALA A 9 0.11 13.89 46.73
CA ALA A 9 -0.33 14.85 45.72
C ALA A 9 -0.35 14.19 44.32
N PRO A 10 -1.30 14.55 43.43
CA PRO A 10 -1.41 13.96 42.11
C PRO A 10 -0.34 14.50 41.16
N ALA A 11 0.61 13.65 40.76
CA ALA A 11 1.71 13.97 39.86
C ALA A 11 1.37 13.86 38.36
N SER A 12 0.09 13.99 37.95
CA SER A 12 -0.35 13.57 36.61
C SER A 12 -0.40 14.66 35.53
N SER A 13 -0.24 15.95 35.85
CA SER A 13 -0.47 17.01 34.85
C SER A 13 0.71 17.29 33.91
N SER A 14 1.96 16.98 34.32
CA SER A 14 3.15 17.29 33.50
C SER A 14 3.48 16.24 32.45
N GLU A 15 3.18 14.95 32.73
CA GLU A 15 3.40 13.85 31.78
C GLU A 15 2.38 13.89 30.62
N ASP A 16 1.14 14.29 30.89
CA ASP A 16 0.08 14.39 29.88
C ASP A 16 0.39 15.47 28.82
N LEU A 17 1.03 16.58 29.23
CA LEU A 17 1.47 17.64 28.31
C LEU A 17 2.65 17.18 27.43
N SER A 18 3.58 16.40 27.99
CA SER A 18 4.71 15.80 27.25
C SER A 18 4.23 14.78 26.21
N ASN A 19 3.22 13.98 26.57
CA ASN A 19 2.60 13.01 25.67
C ASN A 19 1.86 13.70 24.51
N LEU A 20 1.13 14.79 24.77
CA LEU A 20 0.45 15.55 23.70
C LEU A 20 1.45 16.19 22.72
N GLN A 21 2.58 16.70 23.20
CA GLN A 21 3.64 17.25 22.35
C GLN A 21 4.33 16.16 21.52
N SER A 22 4.60 15.01 22.12
CA SER A 22 5.15 13.84 21.43
C SER A 22 4.18 13.31 20.36
N LEU A 23 2.87 13.31 20.63
CA LEU A 23 1.83 12.96 19.66
C LEU A 23 1.72 13.96 18.51
N ALA A 24 1.88 15.26 18.78
CA ALA A 24 1.93 16.29 17.74
C ALA A 24 3.18 16.14 16.86
N ALA A 25 4.31 15.74 17.44
CA ALA A 25 5.54 15.43 16.71
C ALA A 25 5.38 14.19 15.82
N LEU A 26 4.74 13.12 16.30
CA LEU A 26 4.47 11.91 15.50
C LEU A 26 3.51 12.17 14.33
N ARG A 27 2.49 13.03 14.50
CA ARG A 27 1.60 13.45 13.39
C ARG A 27 2.34 14.15 12.26
N ARG A 28 3.49 14.78 12.52
CA ARG A 28 4.33 15.38 11.48
C ARG A 28 5.15 14.35 10.69
N ILE A 29 5.34 13.15 11.22
CA ILE A 29 6.11 12.05 10.58
C ILE A 29 5.23 11.28 9.58
N GLU A 30 3.93 11.15 9.88
CA GLU A 30 2.94 10.61 8.94
C GLU A 30 2.63 11.65 7.88
N ARG A 31 3.10 11.44 6.64
CA ARG A 31 2.71 12.32 5.52
C ARG A 31 1.19 12.25 5.38
N ALA A 32 0.55 13.42 5.41
CA ALA A 32 -0.84 13.54 5.01
C ALA A 32 -1.04 12.84 3.65
N PRO A 33 -2.18 12.14 3.46
CA PRO A 33 -2.47 11.50 2.19
C PRO A 33 -2.36 12.53 1.05
N PRO A 34 -1.90 12.13 -0.15
CA PRO A 34 -1.84 13.04 -1.29
C PRO A 34 -3.20 13.69 -1.51
N HIS A 35 -3.21 15.01 -1.69
CA HIS A 35 -4.44 15.73 -1.99
C HIS A 35 -5.08 15.20 -3.27
N MET A 36 -6.38 14.92 -3.20
CA MET A 36 -7.14 14.47 -4.36
C MET A 36 -7.73 15.67 -5.08
N TRP A 37 -7.16 16.00 -6.23
CA TRP A 37 -7.60 17.10 -7.08
C TRP A 37 -8.85 16.74 -7.87
N ASP A 38 -9.92 17.50 -7.68
CA ASP A 38 -11.15 17.43 -8.48
C ASP A 38 -11.05 18.29 -9.76
N GLU A 39 -12.16 18.38 -10.51
CA GLU A 39 -12.22 19.17 -11.75
C GLU A 39 -12.27 20.67 -11.47
N ASP A 40 -13.08 21.10 -10.50
CA ASP A 40 -13.31 22.51 -10.18
C ASP A 40 -12.04 23.18 -9.66
N GLN A 41 -11.25 22.48 -8.83
CA GLN A 41 -9.94 22.95 -8.36
C GLN A 41 -8.96 23.15 -9.51
N ARG A 42 -8.95 22.26 -10.51
CA ARG A 42 -8.04 22.38 -11.66
C ARG A 42 -8.51 23.44 -12.65
N GLU A 43 -9.82 23.61 -12.79
CA GLU A 43 -10.42 24.71 -13.54
C GLU A 43 -10.05 26.05 -12.91
N LEU A 44 -10.20 26.19 -11.59
CA LEU A 44 -9.78 27.37 -10.84
C LEU A 44 -8.28 27.67 -11.01
N LEU A 45 -7.41 26.65 -10.97
CA LEU A 45 -5.99 26.85 -11.25
C LEU A 45 -5.74 27.36 -12.67
N ALA A 46 -6.47 26.83 -13.67
CA ALA A 46 -6.37 27.31 -15.03
C ALA A 46 -6.83 28.77 -15.18
N ILE A 47 -7.89 29.17 -14.48
CA ILE A 47 -8.37 30.56 -14.43
C ILE A 47 -7.30 31.47 -13.80
N LEU A 48 -6.82 31.12 -12.60
CA LEU A 48 -5.82 31.89 -11.85
C LEU A 48 -4.56 32.15 -12.68
N TYR A 49 -3.97 31.09 -13.24
CA TYR A 49 -2.73 31.21 -13.99
C TYR A 49 -2.90 31.92 -15.34
N ARG A 50 -4.10 31.90 -15.94
CA ARG A 50 -4.37 32.56 -17.22
C ARG A 50 -4.54 34.06 -17.07
N TRP A 51 -5.42 34.49 -16.17
CA TRP A 51 -5.87 35.89 -16.07
C TRP A 51 -5.11 36.75 -15.08
N TYR A 52 -4.36 36.18 -14.13
CA TYR A 52 -3.68 36.96 -13.11
C TYR A 52 -2.17 36.86 -13.22
N ASP A 53 -1.49 37.93 -12.84
CA ASP A 53 -0.04 37.99 -12.85
C ASP A 53 0.57 37.03 -11.81
N ASN A 54 1.71 36.44 -12.17
CA ASN A 54 2.45 35.49 -11.34
C ASN A 54 3.90 35.96 -11.12
N ALA A 55 4.08 37.27 -10.94
CA ALA A 55 5.38 37.87 -10.63
C ALA A 55 5.97 37.28 -9.35
N ASP A 56 5.16 37.14 -8.29
CA ASP A 56 5.47 36.31 -7.14
C ASP A 56 4.82 34.92 -7.29
N GLN A 57 5.67 33.89 -7.29
CA GLN A 57 5.26 32.49 -7.42
C GLN A 57 4.39 31.99 -6.25
N ASN A 58 4.29 32.77 -5.16
CA ASN A 58 3.48 32.42 -4.00
C ASN A 58 2.07 33.01 -4.05
N THR A 59 1.84 34.08 -4.81
CA THR A 59 0.56 34.81 -4.85
C THR A 59 -0.59 33.90 -5.31
N LEU A 60 -0.49 33.30 -6.50
CA LEU A 60 -1.58 32.47 -7.04
C LEU A 60 -1.88 31.24 -6.17
N PRO A 61 -0.88 30.50 -5.64
CA PRO A 61 -1.13 29.41 -4.70
C PRO A 61 -1.78 29.85 -3.38
N GLN A 62 -1.43 31.02 -2.85
CA GLN A 62 -2.07 31.56 -1.65
C GLN A 62 -3.53 31.89 -1.90
N VAL A 63 -3.84 32.59 -2.99
CA VAL A 63 -5.21 32.91 -3.39
C VAL A 63 -6.02 31.63 -3.62
N PHE A 64 -5.46 30.65 -4.32
CA PHE A 64 -6.09 29.34 -4.51
C PHE A 64 -6.52 28.73 -3.17
N ASN A 65 -5.58 28.57 -2.23
CA ASN A 65 -5.86 28.01 -0.91
C ASN A 65 -6.97 28.76 -0.17
N LYS A 66 -6.99 30.10 -0.25
CA LYS A 66 -8.03 30.92 0.36
C LYS A 66 -9.40 30.70 -0.27
N VAL A 67 -9.48 30.65 -1.60
CA VAL A 67 -10.74 30.43 -2.34
C VAL A 67 -11.32 29.04 -2.06
N VAL A 68 -10.51 27.99 -2.01
CA VAL A 68 -10.98 26.62 -1.77
C VAL A 68 -11.03 26.20 -0.29
N GLY A 69 -10.58 27.06 0.63
CA GLY A 69 -10.50 26.75 2.05
C GLY A 69 -9.50 25.63 2.39
N LEU A 70 -8.44 25.48 1.60
CA LEU A 70 -7.39 24.48 1.82
C LEU A 70 -6.11 25.13 2.35
N ASP A 71 -5.22 24.32 2.95
CA ASP A 71 -3.89 24.73 3.40
C ASP A 71 -2.82 23.85 2.73
N LEU A 72 -2.82 23.80 1.40
CA LEU A 72 -1.84 23.04 0.65
C LEU A 72 -0.51 23.80 0.59
N ARG A 73 0.61 23.07 0.63
CA ARG A 73 1.93 23.67 0.39
C ARG A 73 1.97 24.30 -1.00
N VAL A 74 2.53 25.52 -1.09
CA VAL A 74 2.68 26.29 -2.34
C VAL A 74 3.27 25.43 -3.48
N SER A 75 4.31 24.64 -3.19
CA SER A 75 4.96 23.77 -4.18
C SER A 75 4.05 22.68 -4.73
N VAL A 76 3.06 22.22 -3.96
CA VAL A 76 2.10 21.20 -4.40
C VAL A 76 1.12 21.79 -5.42
N ILE A 77 0.61 22.99 -5.15
CA ILE A 77 -0.29 23.71 -6.06
C ILE A 77 0.42 24.06 -7.36
N ARG A 78 1.62 24.62 -7.26
CA ARG A 78 2.45 24.95 -8.42
C ARG A 78 2.76 23.74 -9.28
N HIS A 79 3.20 22.65 -8.64
CA HIS A 79 3.49 21.41 -9.36
C HIS A 79 2.24 20.83 -10.03
N GLN A 80 1.07 20.98 -9.41
CA GLN A 80 -0.19 20.56 -10.02
C GLN A 80 -0.48 21.35 -11.30
N PHE A 81 -0.31 22.67 -11.31
CA PHE A 81 -0.55 23.44 -12.53
C PHE A 81 0.58 23.27 -13.56
N GLU A 82 1.81 23.68 -13.20
CA GLU A 82 2.97 23.74 -14.10
C GLU A 82 3.45 22.34 -14.53
N GLY A 83 3.56 21.42 -13.57
CA GLY A 83 4.13 20.09 -13.77
C GLY A 83 3.13 19.02 -14.21
N HIS A 84 1.83 19.28 -14.05
CA HIS A 84 0.78 18.30 -14.35
C HIS A 84 -0.21 18.84 -15.39
N VAL A 85 -1.04 19.82 -15.04
CA VAL A 85 -2.10 20.32 -15.93
C VAL A 85 -1.51 20.85 -17.25
N LEU A 86 -0.54 21.75 -17.17
CA LEU A 86 0.09 22.35 -18.35
C LEU A 86 0.88 21.32 -19.17
N LEU A 87 1.66 20.46 -18.50
CA LEU A 87 2.49 19.43 -19.15
C LEU A 87 1.66 18.46 -20.00
N TYR A 88 0.53 17.97 -19.49
CA TYR A 88 -0.33 17.03 -20.23
C TYR A 88 -1.39 17.72 -21.11
N GLY A 89 -1.76 18.96 -20.81
CA GLY A 89 -2.58 19.84 -21.64
C GLY A 89 -4.06 19.46 -21.74
N GLY A 90 -4.80 20.24 -22.53
CA GLY A 90 -6.27 20.21 -22.56
C GLY A 90 -6.92 18.89 -23.00
N ARG A 91 -6.21 18.05 -23.76
CA ARG A 91 -6.72 16.71 -24.12
C ARG A 91 -6.76 15.74 -22.93
N ALA A 92 -5.85 15.93 -21.98
CA ALA A 92 -5.78 15.12 -20.76
C ALA A 92 -6.64 15.72 -19.63
N PHE A 93 -6.79 17.05 -19.63
CA PHE A 93 -7.56 17.82 -18.66
C PHE A 93 -8.58 18.71 -19.39
N PRO A 94 -9.80 18.22 -19.65
CA PRO A 94 -10.85 18.98 -20.33
C PRO A 94 -11.17 20.32 -19.67
N GLU A 95 -11.06 20.40 -18.35
CA GLU A 95 -11.21 21.64 -17.57
C GLU A 95 -10.24 22.74 -18.02
N TYR A 96 -8.98 22.39 -18.30
CA TYR A 96 -8.01 23.33 -18.85
C TYR A 96 -8.37 23.75 -20.28
N ALA A 97 -8.85 22.81 -21.09
CA ALA A 97 -9.30 23.11 -22.46
C ALA A 97 -10.51 24.06 -22.48
N ARG A 98 -11.48 23.87 -21.55
CA ARG A 98 -12.65 24.76 -21.42
C ARG A 98 -12.22 26.19 -21.12
N VAL A 99 -11.34 26.36 -20.13
CA VAL A 99 -10.82 27.69 -19.78
C VAL A 99 -10.13 28.32 -21.00
N MET A 100 -9.20 27.61 -21.63
CA MET A 100 -8.42 28.13 -22.76
C MET A 100 -9.25 28.37 -24.04
N ALA A 101 -10.45 27.80 -24.16
CA ALA A 101 -11.33 28.01 -25.32
C ALA A 101 -12.07 29.36 -25.28
N ILE A 102 -12.18 30.00 -24.11
CA ILE A 102 -12.84 31.30 -23.96
C ILE A 102 -11.89 32.41 -24.43
N PRO A 103 -12.36 33.43 -25.18
CA PRO A 103 -11.54 34.61 -25.49
C PRO A 103 -10.96 35.25 -24.23
N PHE A 104 -9.75 35.81 -24.30
CA PHE A 104 -9.07 36.36 -23.12
C PHE A 104 -9.88 37.45 -22.39
N HIS A 105 -10.61 38.31 -23.11
CA HIS A 105 -11.45 39.33 -22.47
C HIS A 105 -12.81 38.82 -21.99
N ASP A 106 -13.13 37.54 -22.21
CA ASP A 106 -14.38 36.88 -21.81
C ASP A 106 -15.65 37.74 -22.05
N PRO A 107 -15.98 38.06 -23.32
CA PRO A 107 -17.08 38.98 -23.64
C PRO A 107 -18.45 38.46 -23.18
N GLU A 108 -18.59 37.15 -23.02
CA GLU A 108 -19.82 36.50 -22.54
C GLU A 108 -19.86 36.42 -21.00
N GLY A 109 -18.78 36.80 -20.31
CA GLY A 109 -18.68 36.82 -18.86
C GLY A 109 -18.81 35.44 -18.21
N ARG A 110 -18.39 34.37 -18.89
CA ARG A 110 -18.54 32.98 -18.42
C ARG A 110 -17.82 32.71 -17.11
N TYR A 111 -16.70 33.38 -16.86
CA TYR A 111 -15.90 33.26 -15.65
C TYR A 111 -15.94 34.52 -14.76
N ASN A 112 -16.74 35.53 -15.09
CA ASN A 112 -16.83 36.78 -14.31
C ASN A 112 -17.15 36.52 -12.83
N ALA A 113 -18.15 35.67 -12.55
CA ALA A 113 -18.51 35.32 -11.18
C ALA A 113 -17.35 34.67 -10.40
N ILE A 114 -16.52 33.85 -11.06
CA ILE A 114 -15.37 33.23 -10.42
C ILE A 114 -14.24 34.25 -10.22
N CYS A 115 -13.98 35.11 -11.20
CA CYS A 115 -13.02 36.20 -11.08
C CYS A 115 -13.38 37.18 -9.96
N GLU A 116 -14.66 37.52 -9.79
CA GLU A 116 -15.16 38.35 -8.69
C GLU A 116 -14.87 37.69 -7.32
N ILE A 117 -15.10 36.38 -7.19
CA ILE A 117 -14.78 35.63 -5.96
C ILE A 117 -13.27 35.64 -5.69
N ILE A 118 -12.44 35.44 -6.72
CA ILE A 118 -10.98 35.44 -6.62
C ILE A 118 -10.49 36.81 -6.13
N GLU A 119 -10.96 37.88 -6.77
CA GLU A 119 -10.55 39.27 -6.50
C GLU A 119 -11.00 39.70 -5.10
N ALA A 120 -12.25 39.40 -4.73
CA ALA A 120 -12.75 39.66 -3.38
C ALA A 120 -11.95 38.90 -2.31
N THR A 121 -11.67 37.61 -2.54
CA THR A 121 -10.90 36.78 -1.59
C THR A 121 -9.46 37.27 -1.43
N ALA A 122 -8.83 37.72 -2.53
CA ALA A 122 -7.50 38.30 -2.51
C ALA A 122 -7.47 39.62 -1.74
N ALA A 123 -8.43 40.52 -2.01
CA ALA A 123 -8.57 41.79 -1.30
C ALA A 123 -8.80 41.59 0.20
N ASP A 124 -9.73 40.70 0.59
CA ASP A 124 -10.03 40.37 1.98
C ASP A 124 -8.83 39.78 2.72
N SER A 125 -7.97 39.05 2.01
CA SER A 125 -6.75 38.44 2.56
C SER A 125 -5.53 39.37 2.51
N GLY A 126 -5.67 40.59 1.98
CA GLY A 126 -4.56 41.52 1.78
C GLY A 126 -3.50 41.02 0.80
N ILE A 127 -3.88 40.17 -0.16
CA ILE A 127 -2.99 39.64 -1.20
C ILE A 127 -3.07 40.56 -2.42
N ASP A 128 -1.95 41.14 -2.81
CA ASP A 128 -1.85 41.95 -4.04
C ASP A 128 -1.95 41.04 -5.27
N LEU A 129 -3.13 41.03 -5.90
CA LEU A 129 -3.43 40.21 -7.07
C LEU A 129 -3.80 41.12 -8.25
N GLN A 130 -2.92 41.18 -9.25
CA GLN A 130 -3.09 42.01 -10.43
C GLN A 130 -3.64 41.17 -11.59
N ARG A 131 -4.70 41.66 -12.25
CA ARG A 131 -5.23 41.05 -13.48
C ARG A 131 -4.32 41.43 -14.65
N ARG A 132 -4.11 40.51 -15.57
CA ARG A 132 -3.30 40.74 -16.77
C ARG A 132 -4.08 41.50 -17.84
N ASP A 133 -3.41 42.44 -18.49
CA ASP A 133 -3.93 43.14 -19.66
C ASP A 133 -3.76 42.35 -20.96
N THR A 134 -2.79 41.41 -20.98
CA THR A 134 -2.42 40.66 -22.18
C THR A 134 -2.39 39.16 -21.90
N GLU A 135 -2.76 38.38 -22.92
CA GLU A 135 -2.77 36.93 -22.85
C GLU A 135 -1.35 36.36 -22.94
N ILE A 136 -1.01 35.41 -22.05
CA ILE A 136 0.24 34.66 -22.10
C ILE A 136 0.03 33.38 -22.92
N ALA A 137 0.93 33.13 -23.86
CA ALA A 137 0.95 31.88 -24.61
C ALA A 137 1.45 30.72 -23.72
N PHE A 138 0.58 29.75 -23.45
CA PHE A 138 0.94 28.54 -22.73
C PHE A 138 1.39 27.41 -23.66
N ASN A 139 2.61 26.93 -23.48
CA ASN A 139 3.10 25.72 -24.14
C ASN A 139 2.55 24.46 -23.46
N SER A 140 1.28 24.13 -23.72
CA SER A 140 0.61 22.99 -23.11
C SER A 140 0.73 21.69 -23.92
N GLY A 141 0.61 20.54 -23.24
CA GLY A 141 0.54 19.24 -23.90
C GLY A 141 1.88 18.67 -24.38
N ALA A 142 3.01 19.23 -23.92
CA ALA A 142 4.35 18.75 -24.26
C ALA A 142 4.57 17.26 -23.91
N ALA A 143 3.81 16.70 -22.94
CA ALA A 143 3.85 15.28 -22.59
C ALA A 143 3.60 14.34 -23.78
N ARG A 144 2.83 14.78 -24.78
CA ARG A 144 2.56 14.01 -26.00
C ARG A 144 3.85 13.66 -26.75
N TRP A 145 4.79 14.60 -26.76
CA TRP A 145 6.05 14.52 -27.50
C TRP A 145 7.27 14.28 -26.58
N ALA A 146 7.03 13.96 -25.31
CA ALA A 146 8.11 13.73 -24.35
C ALA A 146 9.03 12.58 -24.77
N LYS A 147 10.35 12.76 -24.60
CA LYS A 147 11.35 11.71 -24.87
C LYS A 147 11.10 10.45 -24.01
N SER A 148 10.63 10.64 -22.78
CA SER A 148 10.32 9.56 -21.85
C SER A 148 9.12 8.71 -22.32
N PRO A 149 9.29 7.40 -22.57
CA PRO A 149 8.19 6.49 -22.89
C PRO A 149 7.12 6.46 -21.78
N ARG A 150 7.55 6.56 -20.51
CA ARG A 150 6.65 6.58 -19.35
C ARG A 150 5.71 7.78 -19.38
N THR A 151 6.24 8.97 -19.65
CA THR A 151 5.44 10.20 -19.74
C THR A 151 4.42 10.13 -20.88
N ARG A 152 4.82 9.62 -22.05
CA ARG A 152 3.90 9.43 -23.18
C ARG A 152 2.79 8.41 -22.89
N ARG A 153 3.12 7.29 -22.23
CA ARG A 153 2.13 6.30 -21.80
C ARG A 153 1.12 6.91 -20.82
N LEU A 154 1.61 7.66 -19.84
CA LEU A 154 0.76 8.35 -18.86
C LEU A 154 -0.15 9.38 -19.54
N TYR A 155 0.37 10.19 -20.47
CA TYR A 155 -0.43 11.09 -21.30
C TYR A 155 -1.57 10.35 -22.02
N ARG A 156 -1.26 9.28 -22.76
CA ARG A 156 -2.28 8.48 -23.47
C ARG A 156 -3.32 7.90 -22.52
N SER A 157 -2.92 7.51 -21.31
CA SER A 157 -3.84 7.02 -20.28
C SER A 157 -4.79 8.10 -19.79
N LEU A 158 -4.27 9.31 -19.51
CA LEU A 158 -5.08 10.44 -19.05
C LEU A 158 -6.08 10.89 -20.12
N VAL A 159 -5.64 11.00 -21.38
CA VAL A 159 -6.51 11.34 -22.52
C VAL A 159 -7.65 10.33 -22.67
N ARG A 160 -7.36 9.02 -22.58
CA ARG A 160 -8.40 7.98 -22.64
C ARG A 160 -9.40 8.11 -21.50
N ARG A 161 -8.91 8.35 -20.27
CA ARG A 161 -9.77 8.53 -19.09
C ARG A 161 -10.66 9.77 -19.23
N ALA A 162 -10.11 10.88 -19.72
CA ALA A 162 -10.86 12.09 -19.98
C ALA A 162 -11.96 11.86 -21.02
N ALA A 163 -11.65 11.19 -22.13
CA ALA A 163 -12.63 10.85 -23.17
C ALA A 163 -13.75 9.93 -22.64
N GLN A 164 -13.42 8.95 -21.80
CA GLN A 164 -14.43 8.09 -21.15
C GLN A 164 -15.33 8.89 -20.21
N LYS A 165 -14.75 9.79 -19.40
CA LYS A 165 -15.51 10.63 -18.47
C LYS A 165 -16.46 11.57 -19.19
N GLU A 166 -16.04 12.18 -20.30
CA GLU A 166 -16.91 13.02 -21.14
C GLU A 166 -18.02 12.20 -21.82
N LYS A 167 -17.71 10.98 -22.29
CA LYS A 167 -18.74 10.07 -22.84
C LYS A 167 -19.78 9.69 -21.77
N GLU A 168 -19.35 9.46 -20.53
CA GLU A 168 -20.22 9.16 -19.40
C GLU A 168 -21.08 10.35 -19.00
N LYS A 169 -20.51 11.56 -18.91
CA LYS A 169 -21.27 12.81 -18.70
C LYS A 169 -22.33 13.01 -19.77
N GLY A 170 -21.98 12.81 -21.04
CA GLY A 170 -22.92 12.89 -22.15
C GLY A 170 -24.04 11.84 -22.09
N ARG A 171 -23.76 10.63 -21.58
CA ARG A 171 -24.79 9.61 -21.32
C ARG A 171 -25.73 10.02 -20.19
N ILE A 172 -25.19 10.53 -19.08
CA ILE A 172 -26.00 10.98 -17.94
C ILE A 172 -26.91 12.12 -18.39
N SER A 173 -26.39 13.15 -19.07
CA SER A 173 -27.20 14.28 -19.55
C SER A 173 -28.31 13.87 -20.52
N ARG A 174 -28.10 12.84 -21.35
CA ARG A 174 -29.17 12.28 -22.21
C ARG A 174 -30.21 11.51 -21.40
N SER A 175 -29.80 10.83 -20.33
CA SER A 175 -30.71 10.07 -19.46
C SER A 175 -31.54 10.95 -18.54
N THR A 176 -31.05 12.12 -18.15
CA THR A 176 -31.80 13.11 -17.35
C THR A 176 -32.63 14.06 -18.18
N GLN A 177 -32.55 13.99 -19.51
CA GLN A 177 -33.50 14.69 -20.38
C GLN A 177 -34.84 13.97 -20.21
N ALA A 178 -35.72 14.57 -19.40
CA ALA A 178 -37.02 14.03 -19.05
C ALA A 178 -37.70 13.51 -20.32
N VAL A 179 -37.92 12.18 -20.36
CA VAL A 179 -38.84 11.59 -21.31
C VAL A 179 -40.18 12.24 -21.01
N VAL A 180 -40.56 13.21 -21.85
CA VAL A 180 -41.92 13.74 -21.90
C VAL A 180 -42.76 12.56 -22.36
N LEU A 181 -43.25 11.78 -21.40
CA LEU A 181 -44.24 10.74 -21.62
C LEU A 181 -45.44 11.44 -22.26
N PRO A 182 -45.88 11.02 -23.46
CA PRO A 182 -47.17 11.43 -23.98
C PRO A 182 -48.23 11.01 -22.95
N SER A 183 -48.92 11.99 -22.36
CA SER A 183 -50.13 11.75 -21.57
C SER A 183 -51.19 11.18 -22.49
N ASP A 184 -51.20 9.86 -22.65
CA ASP A 184 -52.36 9.03 -22.99
C ASP A 184 -51.86 7.61 -23.28
N GLN A 185 -51.81 6.75 -22.27
CA GLN A 185 -52.10 5.31 -22.44
C GLN A 185 -52.19 4.56 -21.10
N GLN A 186 -53.39 4.00 -20.93
CA GLN A 186 -53.87 2.90 -20.09
C GLN A 186 -52.91 2.17 -19.14
N GLU A 187 -53.40 2.01 -17.91
CA GLU A 187 -52.90 1.12 -16.86
C GLU A 187 -52.68 -0.31 -17.38
N ILE A 188 -51.42 -0.73 -17.43
CA ILE A 188 -51.05 -2.14 -17.61
C ILE A 188 -50.79 -2.73 -16.21
N PRO A 189 -51.32 -3.93 -15.89
CA PRO A 189 -51.17 -4.53 -14.56
C PRO A 189 -49.70 -4.85 -14.26
N ILE A 190 -49.25 -4.45 -13.07
CA ILE A 190 -47.93 -4.77 -12.52
C ILE A 190 -47.88 -6.27 -12.21
N PRO A 191 -46.98 -7.07 -12.83
CA PRO A 191 -46.73 -8.43 -12.36
C PRO A 191 -45.79 -8.39 -11.16
N GLU A 192 -46.16 -9.13 -10.12
CA GLU A 192 -45.37 -9.38 -8.92
C GLU A 192 -43.94 -9.83 -9.26
N CYS A 193 -42.96 -9.11 -8.75
CA CYS A 193 -41.54 -9.45 -8.89
C CYS A 193 -41.16 -10.49 -7.84
N LEU A 194 -41.07 -11.75 -8.29
CA LEU A 194 -40.49 -12.87 -7.57
C LEU A 194 -38.96 -12.74 -7.52
N LEU A 195 -38.43 -12.71 -6.30
CA LEU A 195 -37.00 -12.79 -5.99
C LEU A 195 -36.48 -14.21 -6.31
N GLY A 196 -35.50 -14.32 -7.22
CA GLY A 196 -34.62 -15.49 -7.28
C GLY A 196 -34.38 -16.10 -8.67
N ASN A 197 -33.09 -16.24 -9.00
CA ASN A 197 -32.49 -17.20 -9.94
C ASN A 197 -32.71 -16.97 -11.45
N ILE A 198 -31.70 -16.40 -12.14
CA ILE A 198 -30.83 -17.06 -13.13
C ILE A 198 -30.05 -16.02 -13.97
N VAL A 199 -28.83 -16.46 -14.33
CA VAL A 199 -27.84 -15.91 -15.25
C VAL A 199 -28.44 -15.29 -16.52
N LEU A 200 -27.97 -14.09 -16.88
CA LEU A 200 -28.05 -13.59 -18.25
C LEU A 200 -26.67 -13.22 -18.78
N TYR A 201 -26.19 -14.07 -19.69
CA TYR A 201 -25.32 -13.66 -20.79
C TYR A 201 -26.04 -12.57 -21.59
N THR A 202 -25.34 -11.48 -21.89
CA THR A 202 -25.72 -10.59 -22.99
C THR A 202 -24.69 -10.77 -24.08
N ASP A 203 -25.06 -11.61 -25.05
CA ASP A 203 -24.54 -11.54 -26.41
C ASP A 203 -25.38 -10.49 -27.12
N ASP A 204 -24.84 -9.28 -27.24
CA ASP A 204 -25.31 -8.29 -28.21
C ASP A 204 -24.22 -8.19 -29.27
N GLN A 205 -24.46 -8.90 -30.37
CA GLN A 205 -23.75 -8.70 -31.62
C GLN A 205 -24.13 -7.34 -32.23
N ASP A 206 -23.09 -6.72 -32.78
CA ASP A 206 -23.10 -5.77 -33.88
C ASP A 206 -23.87 -4.45 -33.74
N GLU A 207 -23.15 -3.43 -33.27
CA GLU A 207 -23.01 -2.19 -34.05
C GLU A 207 -21.58 -1.60 -33.92
N GLY A 208 -20.82 -1.68 -35.02
CA GLY A 208 -19.80 -0.68 -35.35
C GLY A 208 -18.40 -0.84 -34.75
N MET A 209 -17.81 -2.05 -34.77
CA MET A 209 -16.38 -2.21 -34.51
C MET A 209 -15.55 -1.76 -35.73
N TRP A 210 -15.30 -0.46 -35.82
CA TRP A 210 -14.24 0.07 -36.69
C TRP A 210 -12.89 -0.36 -36.10
N SER A 211 -12.30 -1.41 -36.67
CA SER A 211 -10.93 -1.82 -36.37
C SER A 211 -9.98 -0.84 -37.05
N ASP A 212 -9.45 0.10 -36.28
CA ASP A 212 -8.24 0.81 -36.70
C ASP A 212 -7.02 -0.09 -36.47
N VAL A 213 -6.20 -0.15 -37.51
CA VAL A 213 -5.16 -1.14 -37.78
C VAL A 213 -3.92 -0.78 -36.98
N GLU A 214 -3.87 -1.21 -35.71
CA GLU A 214 -2.63 -1.41 -34.94
C GLU A 214 -2.95 -2.06 -33.57
N ASN A 215 -3.68 -3.18 -33.60
CA ASN A 215 -3.84 -4.02 -32.41
C ASN A 215 -2.62 -4.94 -32.22
N PRO A 216 -2.18 -5.12 -30.97
CA PRO A 216 -1.01 -5.93 -30.62
C PRO A 216 -1.28 -7.40 -30.92
N SER A 217 -0.20 -8.13 -31.22
CA SER A 217 -0.22 -9.56 -31.50
C SER A 217 -1.09 -10.35 -30.51
N PRO A 218 -1.76 -11.45 -30.94
CA PRO A 218 -2.63 -12.29 -30.10
C PRO A 218 -1.95 -12.89 -28.85
N SER A 219 -0.65 -12.70 -28.66
CA SER A 219 0.05 -13.04 -27.42
C SER A 219 -0.38 -12.18 -26.22
N THR A 220 -0.89 -10.96 -26.44
CA THR A 220 -1.11 -10.01 -25.34
C THR A 220 -2.37 -10.30 -24.52
N ALA A 221 -3.44 -10.77 -25.15
CA ALA A 221 -4.68 -11.20 -24.48
C ALA A 221 -4.48 -12.53 -23.71
N LEU A 222 -3.63 -13.42 -24.24
CA LEU A 222 -3.18 -14.63 -23.52
C LEU A 222 -2.34 -14.27 -22.29
N VAL A 223 -1.49 -13.23 -22.39
CA VAL A 223 -0.69 -12.73 -21.26
C VAL A 223 -1.57 -12.09 -20.17
N GLU A 224 -2.63 -11.35 -20.52
CA GLU A 224 -3.56 -10.82 -19.52
C GLU A 224 -4.42 -11.90 -18.85
N LYS A 225 -4.83 -12.93 -19.59
CA LYS A 225 -5.53 -14.10 -19.03
C LYS A 225 -4.61 -14.97 -18.15
N LEU A 226 -3.31 -15.04 -18.46
CA LEU A 226 -2.31 -15.62 -17.56
C LEU A 226 -2.05 -14.77 -16.31
N ARG A 227 -2.13 -13.43 -16.40
CA ARG A 227 -1.96 -12.52 -15.25
C ARG A 227 -3.04 -12.68 -14.19
N SER A 228 -4.24 -13.14 -14.55
CA SER A 228 -5.34 -13.41 -13.61
C SER A 228 -5.34 -14.83 -13.02
N SER A 229 -4.53 -15.76 -13.55
CA SER A 229 -4.55 -17.17 -13.17
C SER A 229 -3.49 -17.58 -12.14
N ILE A 230 -2.57 -16.70 -11.76
CA ILE A 230 -1.59 -17.02 -10.71
C ILE A 230 -2.33 -16.92 -9.38
N GLU A 231 -2.76 -18.08 -8.86
CA GLU A 231 -3.30 -18.15 -7.51
C GLU A 231 -2.29 -17.51 -6.54
N PRO A 232 -2.75 -16.66 -5.60
CA PRO A 232 -1.87 -16.08 -4.62
C PRO A 232 -1.16 -17.20 -3.86
N ILE A 233 0.18 -17.23 -3.95
CA ILE A 233 1.02 -18.25 -3.35
C ILE A 233 0.67 -18.36 -1.86
N ARG A 234 0.02 -19.47 -1.48
CA ARG A 234 -0.41 -19.72 -0.10
C ARG A 234 0.81 -19.99 0.76
N ARG A 235 1.32 -18.95 1.42
CA ARG A 235 2.40 -19.11 2.40
C ARG A 235 1.92 -19.97 3.57
N LYS A 236 2.74 -20.96 3.92
CA LYS A 236 2.50 -21.86 5.07
C LYS A 236 3.12 -21.35 6.36
N ILE A 237 3.82 -20.20 6.28
CA ILE A 237 4.50 -19.53 7.38
C ILE A 237 4.17 -18.03 7.35
N ALA A 238 4.03 -17.46 8.54
CA ALA A 238 4.07 -16.05 8.89
C ALA A 238 4.95 -15.89 10.15
N LEU A 239 5.12 -14.67 10.62
CA LEU A 239 6.08 -14.30 11.65
C LEU A 239 5.41 -13.35 12.64
N ARG A 240 5.53 -13.66 13.94
CA ARG A 240 5.16 -12.75 15.03
C ARG A 240 6.41 -12.06 15.54
N VAL A 241 6.26 -10.78 15.85
CA VAL A 241 7.24 -10.03 16.62
C VAL A 241 6.52 -9.36 17.77
N TRP A 242 7.06 -9.55 18.98
CA TRP A 242 6.51 -9.01 20.22
C TRP A 242 7.63 -8.66 21.21
N ASP A 243 7.27 -7.86 22.20
CA ASP A 243 8.05 -7.42 23.35
C ASP A 243 7.14 -7.28 24.58
N LYS A 244 7.67 -6.80 25.70
CA LYS A 244 6.88 -6.54 26.93
C LYS A 244 5.75 -5.51 26.73
N ASN A 245 5.88 -4.63 25.74
CA ASN A 245 4.89 -3.57 25.46
C ASN A 245 3.83 -4.02 24.45
N SER A 246 3.95 -5.23 23.92
CA SER A 246 3.02 -5.76 22.92
C SER A 246 1.67 -6.08 23.56
N ARG A 247 0.58 -5.78 22.84
CA ARG A 247 -0.80 -6.08 23.27
C ARG A 247 -1.19 -7.55 23.12
N THR A 248 -0.22 -8.44 23.25
CA THR A 248 -0.38 -9.90 23.23
C THR A 248 0.51 -10.45 24.30
N ILE A 249 -0.05 -11.33 25.12
CA ILE A 249 0.66 -12.02 26.17
C ILE A 249 1.13 -13.36 25.60
N PHE A 250 2.35 -13.75 25.93
CA PHE A 250 2.91 -15.05 25.56
C PHE A 250 3.11 -15.89 26.82
N SER A 251 2.58 -17.10 26.83
CA SER A 251 2.93 -18.17 27.79
C SER A 251 3.45 -19.38 27.03
N LYS A 252 4.30 -20.19 27.66
CA LYS A 252 4.83 -21.41 27.02
C LYS A 252 3.75 -22.47 26.87
N GLU A 253 2.77 -22.43 27.75
CA GLU A 253 1.67 -23.37 27.87
C GLU A 253 0.55 -23.02 26.89
N ASP A 254 0.11 -21.77 26.86
CA ASP A 254 -1.08 -21.36 26.08
C ASP A 254 -0.71 -20.75 24.72
N GLY A 255 0.54 -20.30 24.55
CA GLY A 255 1.01 -19.62 23.34
C GLY A 255 0.71 -18.12 23.37
N PHE A 256 0.29 -17.54 22.24
CA PHE A 256 -0.06 -16.11 22.19
C PHE A 256 -1.53 -15.91 22.47
N VAL A 257 -1.85 -14.99 23.38
CA VAL A 257 -3.21 -14.55 23.65
C VAL A 257 -3.29 -13.04 23.46
N SER A 258 -4.27 -12.58 22.69
CA SER A 258 -4.55 -11.16 22.57
C SER A 258 -4.92 -10.57 23.93
N GLN A 259 -4.44 -9.36 24.23
CA GLN A 259 -4.72 -8.70 25.50
C GLN A 259 -6.23 -8.49 25.75
N ALA A 260 -7.05 -8.44 24.70
CA ALA A 260 -8.50 -8.32 24.85
C ALA A 260 -9.11 -9.56 25.52
N PHE A 261 -8.46 -10.71 25.34
CA PHE A 261 -8.88 -12.00 25.87
C PHE A 261 -8.10 -12.44 27.10
N SER A 262 -7.10 -11.69 27.56
CA SER A 262 -6.30 -12.10 28.73
C SER A 262 -7.08 -12.05 30.05
N ILE A 263 -8.14 -11.25 30.13
CA ILE A 263 -9.07 -11.21 31.26
C ILE A 263 -10.25 -12.17 31.11
N TRP A 264 -10.41 -12.78 29.93
CA TRP A 264 -11.51 -13.68 29.63
C TRP A 264 -11.22 -15.05 30.25
N ARG A 265 -12.11 -15.51 31.14
CA ARG A 265 -11.95 -16.78 31.86
C ARG A 265 -12.70 -17.96 31.24
N GLY A 266 -13.46 -17.72 30.17
CA GLY A 266 -14.20 -18.76 29.44
C GLY A 266 -13.47 -19.20 28.17
N GLU A 267 -14.11 -20.07 27.40
CA GLU A 267 -13.65 -20.39 26.04
C GLU A 267 -13.68 -19.14 25.16
N TYR A 268 -12.67 -18.97 24.30
CA TYR A 268 -12.62 -17.80 23.41
C TYR A 268 -13.79 -17.83 22.43
N PRO A 269 -14.50 -16.70 22.24
CA PRO A 269 -15.60 -16.65 21.29
C PRO A 269 -15.08 -16.93 19.88
N PRO A 270 -15.87 -17.60 19.01
CA PRO A 270 -15.47 -17.81 17.62
C PRO A 270 -15.34 -16.47 16.87
N PRO A 271 -14.60 -16.42 15.75
CA PRO A 271 -14.56 -15.23 14.90
C PRO A 271 -15.97 -14.85 14.43
N PHE A 272 -16.23 -13.54 14.34
CA PHE A 272 -17.48 -13.04 13.76
C PHE A 272 -17.65 -13.53 12.31
N THR A 273 -18.90 -13.83 11.92
CA THR A 273 -19.23 -14.15 10.53
C THR A 273 -18.97 -12.94 9.62
N PRO A 274 -18.48 -13.13 8.38
CA PRO A 274 -18.19 -12.03 7.47
C PRO A 274 -19.44 -11.37 6.87
N ASP A 275 -20.63 -11.78 7.30
CA ASP A 275 -21.93 -11.33 6.81
C ASP A 275 -22.69 -10.51 7.87
N GLY A 276 -23.61 -9.66 7.41
CA GLY A 276 -24.48 -8.85 8.25
C GLY A 276 -23.74 -8.00 9.29
N GLU A 277 -24.20 -8.06 10.54
CA GLU A 277 -23.61 -7.36 11.68
C GLU A 277 -22.20 -7.85 12.02
N GLY A 278 -21.90 -9.13 11.76
CA GLY A 278 -20.56 -9.68 11.95
C GLY A 278 -19.52 -8.99 11.07
N ARG A 279 -19.90 -8.60 9.84
CA ARG A 279 -19.05 -7.78 8.97
C ARG A 279 -18.75 -6.40 9.56
N ALA A 280 -19.74 -5.77 10.17
CA ALA A 280 -19.59 -4.46 10.80
C ALA A 280 -18.67 -4.56 12.02
N ALA A 281 -18.85 -5.58 12.87
CA ALA A 281 -17.98 -5.88 13.99
C ALA A 281 -16.53 -6.14 13.55
N LEU A 282 -16.33 -6.97 12.51
CA LEU A 282 -14.99 -7.21 11.95
C LEU A 282 -14.34 -5.92 11.43
N LYS A 283 -15.08 -5.09 10.69
CA LYS A 283 -14.56 -3.80 10.21
C LYS A 283 -14.13 -2.90 11.38
N LEU A 284 -14.97 -2.79 12.41
CA LEU A 284 -14.69 -1.98 13.59
C LEU A 284 -13.45 -2.49 14.34
N LEU A 285 -13.41 -3.77 14.68
CA LEU A 285 -12.29 -4.37 15.42
C LEU A 285 -10.99 -4.35 14.61
N THR A 286 -11.07 -4.54 13.29
CA THR A 286 -9.92 -4.41 12.39
C THR A 286 -9.42 -2.96 12.35
N ASN A 287 -10.33 -1.98 12.27
CA ASN A 287 -9.94 -0.58 12.33
C ASN A 287 -9.28 -0.24 13.68
N LEU A 288 -9.81 -0.72 14.80
CA LEU A 288 -9.18 -0.54 16.10
C LEU A 288 -7.79 -1.19 16.17
N HIS A 289 -7.63 -2.38 15.58
CA HIS A 289 -6.33 -3.03 15.46
C HIS A 289 -5.33 -2.21 14.64
N LEU A 290 -5.74 -1.72 13.47
CA LEU A 290 -4.88 -1.02 12.52
C LEU A 290 -4.59 0.43 12.90
N CYS A 291 -5.52 1.11 13.56
CA CYS A 291 -5.33 2.49 14.00
C CYS A 291 -4.32 2.62 15.15
N LEU A 292 -3.92 1.50 15.77
CA LEU A 292 -3.04 1.46 16.95
C LEU A 292 -3.52 2.38 18.10
N LYS A 293 -4.79 2.77 18.07
CA LYS A 293 -5.48 3.68 18.99
C LYS A 293 -6.70 2.96 19.55
N GLY A 294 -6.95 3.14 20.85
CA GLY A 294 -8.01 2.43 21.58
C GLY A 294 -7.48 1.25 22.40
N GLY A 295 -8.40 0.51 23.02
CA GLY A 295 -8.13 -0.58 23.96
C GLY A 295 -7.43 -1.81 23.38
N ALA A 296 -7.37 -2.89 24.17
CA ALA A 296 -6.70 -4.13 23.79
C ALA A 296 -7.25 -4.69 22.46
N SER A 297 -6.36 -5.06 21.53
CA SER A 297 -6.80 -5.63 20.25
C SER A 297 -7.23 -7.08 20.42
N THR A 298 -8.26 -7.53 19.71
CA THR A 298 -8.74 -8.92 19.64
C THR A 298 -7.94 -9.83 18.70
N PHE A 299 -6.94 -9.30 17.99
CA PHE A 299 -6.16 -10.07 16.99
C PHE A 299 -4.70 -10.25 17.41
N VAL A 300 -4.14 -11.40 17.08
CA VAL A 300 -2.69 -11.63 17.09
C VAL A 300 -2.14 -11.30 15.70
N SER A 301 -1.48 -10.14 15.54
CA SER A 301 -0.97 -9.73 14.22
C SER A 301 0.21 -10.57 13.76
N LEU A 302 0.23 -10.99 12.52
CA LEU A 302 1.35 -11.74 11.96
C LEU A 302 1.79 -11.15 10.64
N SER A 303 3.08 -11.26 10.34
CA SER A 303 3.66 -10.81 9.09
C SER A 303 4.09 -11.99 8.24
N THR A 304 3.66 -12.06 7.00
CA THR A 304 4.15 -13.06 6.05
C THR A 304 5.51 -12.70 5.46
N SER A 305 6.05 -11.51 5.78
CA SER A 305 7.33 -11.00 5.29
C SER A 305 8.35 -10.93 6.42
N LEU A 306 9.47 -11.62 6.25
CA LEU A 306 10.59 -11.57 7.18
C LEU A 306 11.15 -10.15 7.31
N LEU A 307 11.23 -9.43 6.19
CA LEU A 307 11.65 -8.04 6.18
C LEU A 307 10.75 -7.15 7.06
N GLN A 308 9.43 -7.29 6.94
CA GLN A 308 8.49 -6.53 7.77
C GLN A 308 8.62 -6.89 9.26
N ALA A 309 8.79 -8.18 9.57
CA ALA A 309 9.01 -8.64 10.94
C ALA A 309 10.27 -7.99 11.54
N LEU A 310 11.42 -8.08 10.86
CA LEU A 310 12.67 -7.50 11.33
C LEU A 310 12.60 -5.96 11.47
N VAL A 311 11.94 -5.26 10.54
CA VAL A 311 11.72 -3.80 10.66
C VAL A 311 10.89 -3.47 11.91
N LYS A 312 9.82 -4.23 12.17
CA LYS A 312 9.03 -4.06 13.39
C LYS A 312 9.84 -4.35 14.65
N ALA A 313 10.67 -5.39 14.63
CA ALA A 313 11.54 -5.73 15.76
C ALA A 313 12.51 -4.59 16.09
N SER A 314 13.09 -3.94 15.07
CA SER A 314 14.03 -2.84 15.29
C SER A 314 13.46 -1.61 16.03
N THR A 315 12.13 -1.51 16.17
CA THR A 315 11.48 -0.43 16.92
C THR A 315 11.04 -0.83 18.33
N MET A 316 11.34 -2.06 18.77
CA MET A 316 10.89 -2.65 20.04
C MET A 316 12.04 -2.80 21.03
N ASP A 317 11.71 -2.92 22.32
CA ASP A 317 12.67 -3.12 23.41
C ASP A 317 12.79 -4.62 23.74
N ASP A 318 13.95 -5.22 23.48
CA ASP A 318 14.21 -6.68 23.55
C ASP A 318 13.14 -7.53 22.83
N PRO A 319 13.02 -7.41 21.49
CA PRO A 319 11.99 -8.11 20.75
C PRO A 319 12.29 -9.60 20.56
N TRP A 320 11.22 -10.37 20.60
CA TRP A 320 11.18 -11.80 20.32
C TRP A 320 10.47 -12.05 18.99
N ILE A 321 10.89 -13.11 18.28
CA ILE A 321 10.33 -13.50 16.99
C ILE A 321 9.83 -14.95 17.05
N ALA A 322 8.66 -15.20 16.47
CA ALA A 322 8.03 -16.52 16.37
C ALA A 322 7.44 -16.72 14.97
N ILE A 323 7.10 -17.95 14.61
CA ILE A 323 6.69 -18.35 13.25
C ILE A 323 5.29 -18.97 13.28
N GLU A 324 4.32 -18.44 12.50
CA GLU A 324 2.89 -18.73 12.70
C GLU A 324 1.91 -18.30 11.56
N ARG A 325 0.57 -18.17 11.75
CA ARG A 325 -0.43 -17.69 10.74
C ARG A 325 -1.48 -16.77 11.37
N MET A 326 -1.92 -15.64 10.77
CA MET A 326 -2.81 -14.66 11.43
C MET A 326 -4.06 -15.32 12.07
N VAL A 327 -4.23 -15.23 13.40
CA VAL A 327 -5.31 -15.90 14.15
C VAL A 327 -6.12 -14.94 15.03
N TRP A 328 -7.42 -15.20 15.11
CA TRP A 328 -8.37 -14.58 16.02
C TRP A 328 -8.16 -15.05 17.47
N ALA A 329 -8.17 -14.11 18.42
CA ALA A 329 -8.05 -14.33 19.85
C ALA A 329 -6.73 -14.92 20.36
N SER A 330 -6.35 -16.12 19.92
CA SER A 330 -5.17 -16.81 20.43
C SER A 330 -4.49 -17.68 19.39
N VAL A 331 -3.28 -18.08 19.74
CA VAL A 331 -2.42 -18.98 19.00
C VAL A 331 -1.94 -20.00 20.00
N SER A 332 -2.27 -21.28 19.78
CA SER A 332 -1.80 -22.33 20.67
C SER A 332 -0.28 -22.47 20.61
N ALA A 333 0.33 -22.82 21.75
CA ALA A 333 1.75 -23.10 21.83
C ALA A 333 2.22 -24.20 20.84
N GLU A 334 1.33 -25.13 20.48
CA GLU A 334 1.60 -26.18 19.50
C GLU A 334 1.77 -25.66 18.07
N ALA A 335 1.09 -24.56 17.73
CA ALA A 335 1.22 -23.93 16.41
C ALA A 335 2.53 -23.13 16.26
N ILE A 336 3.19 -22.80 17.37
CA ILE A 336 4.45 -22.05 17.39
C ILE A 336 5.60 -23.02 17.13
N LEU A 337 6.19 -22.95 15.94
CA LEU A 337 7.30 -23.82 15.54
C LEU A 337 8.57 -23.56 16.38
N HIS A 338 8.87 -22.28 16.59
CA HIS A 338 10.02 -21.83 17.36
C HIS A 338 9.86 -20.36 17.76
N HIS A 339 10.51 -19.95 18.85
CA HIS A 339 10.70 -18.57 19.25
C HIS A 339 12.13 -18.37 19.78
N PHE A 340 12.70 -17.19 19.53
CA PHE A 340 14.05 -16.81 19.94
C PHE A 340 14.17 -15.27 20.04
N SER A 341 15.21 -14.78 20.70
CA SER A 341 15.46 -13.33 20.85
C SER A 341 16.16 -12.79 19.61
N ILE A 342 15.89 -11.53 19.22
CA ILE A 342 16.62 -10.91 18.11
C ILE A 342 18.14 -10.90 18.32
N SER A 343 18.60 -10.90 19.58
CA SER A 343 20.02 -10.96 19.91
C SER A 343 20.67 -12.26 19.43
N ASP A 344 19.93 -13.35 19.29
CA ASP A 344 20.47 -14.59 18.72
C ASP A 344 20.82 -14.41 17.22
N LEU A 345 20.09 -13.56 16.49
CA LEU A 345 20.44 -13.20 15.11
C LEU A 345 21.60 -12.22 15.03
N GLN A 346 21.71 -11.31 16.01
CA GLN A 346 22.86 -10.41 16.13
C GLN A 346 24.14 -11.22 16.38
N ASN A 347 24.11 -12.14 17.36
CA ASN A 347 25.22 -13.05 17.64
C ASN A 347 25.58 -13.90 16.42
N LEU A 348 24.57 -14.36 15.65
CA LEU A 348 24.82 -15.10 14.42
C LEU A 348 25.47 -14.23 13.33
N ALA A 349 25.03 -12.97 13.18
CA ALA A 349 25.63 -12.02 12.26
C ALA A 349 27.08 -11.68 12.67
N ASP A 350 27.34 -11.48 13.96
CA ASP A 350 28.67 -11.16 14.47
C ASP A 350 29.65 -12.34 14.34
N ALA A 351 29.15 -13.57 14.33
CA ALA A 351 29.96 -14.79 14.21
C ALA A 351 30.31 -15.20 12.76
N ASP A 352 29.57 -14.72 11.76
CA ASP A 352 29.74 -15.08 10.35
C ASP A 352 29.47 -13.88 9.44
N ASP A 353 30.52 -13.36 8.79
CA ASP A 353 30.46 -12.21 7.88
C ASP A 353 29.42 -12.38 6.77
N VAL A 354 29.22 -13.62 6.28
CA VAL A 354 28.23 -13.90 5.23
C VAL A 354 26.82 -13.82 5.81
N CYS A 355 26.61 -14.30 7.04
CA CYS A 355 25.34 -14.08 7.75
C CYS A 355 25.12 -12.59 8.01
N SER A 356 26.15 -11.84 8.43
CA SER A 356 26.08 -10.39 8.63
C SER A 356 25.67 -9.65 7.35
N GLN A 357 26.28 -10.00 6.22
CA GLN A 357 25.98 -9.41 4.93
C GLN A 357 24.55 -9.75 4.47
N LEU A 358 24.13 -11.01 4.61
CA LEU A 358 22.80 -11.46 4.18
C LEU A 358 21.68 -10.88 5.05
N LEU A 359 21.87 -10.90 6.38
CA LEU A 359 20.88 -10.36 7.31
C LEU A 359 20.87 -8.84 7.26
N ASN A 360 22.03 -8.20 7.09
CA ASN A 360 22.21 -6.75 7.04
C ASN A 360 21.39 -6.05 8.13
N LEU A 361 21.57 -6.50 9.38
CA LEU A 361 20.80 -6.05 10.54
C LEU A 361 20.97 -4.54 10.79
N PHE A 362 22.09 -3.95 10.38
CA PHE A 362 22.36 -2.51 10.51
C PHE A 362 21.42 -1.63 9.66
N ALA A 363 20.83 -2.16 8.58
CA ALA A 363 19.85 -1.43 7.78
C ALA A 363 18.49 -1.29 8.51
N PHE A 364 18.24 -2.13 9.52
CA PHE A 364 17.03 -2.11 10.34
C PHE A 364 17.21 -1.13 11.50
N GLN A 365 17.08 0.16 11.19
CA GLN A 365 17.12 1.21 12.19
C GLN A 365 15.70 1.65 12.58
N PRO A 366 15.49 2.10 13.83
CA PRO A 366 14.23 2.72 14.23
C PRO A 366 13.78 3.78 13.23
N HIS A 367 12.48 3.83 12.94
CA HIS A 367 11.85 4.80 12.01
C HIS A 367 12.18 4.61 10.51
N ARG A 368 13.02 3.63 10.13
CA ARG A 368 13.22 3.29 8.72
C ARG A 368 12.02 2.54 8.19
N ARG A 369 11.55 2.92 6.99
CA ARG A 369 10.45 2.23 6.32
C ARG A 369 10.93 0.91 5.73
N THR A 370 10.09 -0.12 5.77
CA THR A 370 10.36 -1.42 5.12
C THR A 370 10.78 -1.29 3.67
N ARG A 371 10.20 -0.34 2.93
CA ARG A 371 10.60 -0.07 1.53
C ARG A 371 12.06 0.33 1.41
N HIS A 372 12.56 1.19 2.30
CA HIS A 372 13.95 1.64 2.26
C HIS A 372 14.89 0.46 2.53
N VAL A 373 14.61 -0.33 3.56
CA VAL A 373 15.40 -1.53 3.86
C VAL A 373 15.36 -2.51 2.68
N SER A 374 14.19 -2.73 2.08
CA SER A 374 14.05 -3.58 0.87
C SER A 374 14.90 -3.08 -0.30
N ASP A 375 14.96 -1.76 -0.51
CA ASP A 375 15.75 -1.19 -1.60
C ASP A 375 17.26 -1.34 -1.31
N CYS A 376 17.72 -1.11 -0.07
CA CYS A 376 19.11 -1.39 0.34
C CYS A 376 19.48 -2.87 0.17
N MET A 377 18.61 -3.79 0.57
CA MET A 377 18.84 -5.24 0.39
C MET A 377 18.91 -5.62 -1.09
N ARG A 378 18.11 -4.96 -1.93
CA ARG A 378 18.11 -5.21 -3.38
C ARG A 378 19.41 -4.72 -4.04
N GLU A 379 19.95 -3.60 -3.57
CA GLU A 379 21.21 -3.04 -4.07
C GLU A 379 22.41 -3.95 -3.79
N GLN A 380 22.39 -4.72 -2.69
CA GLN A 380 23.45 -5.68 -2.38
C GLN A 380 23.60 -6.81 -3.40
N CYS A 381 22.57 -7.09 -4.21
CA CYS A 381 22.60 -8.08 -5.29
C CYS A 381 23.16 -9.45 -4.85
N ASN A 382 22.80 -9.91 -3.66
CA ASN A 382 23.29 -11.16 -3.10
C ASN A 382 22.96 -12.34 -4.05
N THR A 383 23.99 -13.11 -4.40
CA THR A 383 23.86 -14.29 -5.28
C THR A 383 23.93 -15.58 -4.46
N ILE A 384 23.19 -16.60 -4.88
CA ILE A 384 23.19 -17.90 -4.20
C ILE A 384 24.44 -18.67 -4.62
N THR A 385 25.43 -18.67 -3.73
CA THR A 385 26.67 -19.44 -3.76
C THR A 385 26.69 -20.52 -2.67
N THR A 386 27.70 -21.39 -2.67
CA THR A 386 27.91 -22.38 -1.59
C THR A 386 28.13 -21.73 -0.22
N HIS A 387 28.77 -20.56 -0.14
CA HIS A 387 28.98 -19.86 1.13
C HIS A 387 27.68 -19.23 1.64
N THR A 388 26.97 -18.50 0.77
CA THR A 388 25.70 -17.89 1.14
C THR A 388 24.65 -18.93 1.49
N VAL A 389 24.63 -20.10 0.85
CA VAL A 389 23.63 -21.13 1.18
C VAL A 389 23.86 -21.76 2.55
N ARG A 390 25.13 -21.86 3.00
CA ARG A 390 25.46 -22.26 4.36
C ARG A 390 24.99 -21.23 5.38
N ALA A 391 25.20 -19.95 5.08
CA ALA A 391 24.68 -18.86 5.91
C ALA A 391 23.14 -18.87 5.96
N VAL A 392 22.45 -19.07 4.83
CA VAL A 392 20.98 -19.26 4.77
C VAL A 392 20.54 -20.44 5.63
N ALA A 393 21.27 -21.56 5.62
CA ALA A 393 20.98 -22.70 6.49
C ALA A 393 21.19 -22.37 7.97
N SER A 394 22.25 -21.64 8.33
CA SER A 394 22.49 -21.17 9.71
C SER A 394 21.37 -20.25 10.19
N ILE A 395 20.92 -19.31 9.36
CA ILE A 395 19.78 -18.45 9.63
C ILE A 395 18.52 -19.33 9.82
N ALA A 396 18.23 -20.25 8.91
CA ALA A 396 17.10 -21.17 9.04
C ALA A 396 17.16 -21.99 10.35
N ARG A 397 18.35 -22.36 10.81
CA ARG A 397 18.54 -23.03 12.10
C ARG A 397 18.20 -22.13 13.28
N ALA A 398 18.58 -20.85 13.25
CA ALA A 398 18.18 -19.87 14.25
C ALA A 398 16.65 -19.72 14.31
N PHE A 399 15.98 -19.79 13.16
CA PHE A 399 14.51 -19.85 13.07
C PHE A 399 13.92 -21.24 13.41
N GLY A 400 14.73 -22.19 13.87
CA GLY A 400 14.27 -23.49 14.36
C GLY A 400 13.87 -24.48 13.27
N MET A 401 14.18 -24.21 11.98
CA MET A 401 13.77 -25.06 10.84
C MET A 401 14.37 -26.48 10.85
N HIS A 402 15.29 -26.78 11.77
CA HIS A 402 15.91 -28.09 11.96
C HIS A 402 15.22 -28.95 13.04
N ARG A 403 14.23 -28.40 13.75
CA ARG A 403 13.57 -29.04 14.90
C ARG A 403 12.51 -30.05 14.46
N GLU A 404 12.10 -30.90 15.40
CA GLU A 404 11.25 -32.06 15.11
C GLU A 404 9.83 -31.74 14.65
N ARG A 405 9.27 -30.60 15.09
CA ARG A 405 7.92 -30.16 14.73
C ARG A 405 7.84 -29.47 13.35
N VAL A 406 8.97 -29.30 12.68
CA VAL A 406 9.03 -28.60 11.39
C VAL A 406 8.75 -29.58 10.27
N SER A 407 7.81 -29.27 9.38
CA SER A 407 7.54 -30.06 8.17
C SER A 407 8.37 -29.56 6.99
N LEU A 408 8.53 -30.38 5.95
CA LEU A 408 9.14 -29.97 4.67
C LEU A 408 8.48 -28.71 4.09
N ALA A 409 7.16 -28.62 4.23
CA ALA A 409 6.37 -27.48 3.80
C ALA A 409 6.68 -26.18 4.58
N HIS A 410 7.08 -26.30 5.85
CA HIS A 410 7.58 -25.17 6.64
C HIS A 410 8.95 -24.72 6.12
N ILE A 411 9.89 -25.64 5.89
CA ILE A 411 11.21 -25.31 5.34
C ILE A 411 11.06 -24.58 4.00
N GLN A 412 10.28 -25.14 3.08
CA GLN A 412 9.97 -24.54 1.78
C GLN A 412 9.39 -23.13 1.91
N GLY A 413 8.40 -22.93 2.77
CA GLY A 413 7.77 -21.63 2.99
C GLY A 413 8.73 -20.60 3.60
N PHE A 414 9.61 -21.03 4.51
CA PHE A 414 10.62 -20.17 5.10
C PHE A 414 11.65 -19.72 4.06
N ILE A 415 12.15 -20.66 3.24
CA ILE A 415 13.09 -20.35 2.16
C ILE A 415 12.44 -19.40 1.14
N ALA A 416 11.19 -19.64 0.74
CA ALA A 416 10.49 -18.71 -0.14
C ALA A 416 10.40 -17.28 0.45
N ALA A 417 10.12 -17.15 1.75
CA ALA A 417 10.07 -15.86 2.43
C ALA A 417 11.46 -15.19 2.52
N LEU A 418 12.51 -15.97 2.73
CA LEU A 418 13.90 -15.51 2.82
C LEU A 418 14.39 -14.99 1.46
N ILE A 419 14.16 -15.75 0.39
CA ILE A 419 14.52 -15.40 -0.98
C ILE A 419 13.81 -14.11 -1.41
N ASP A 420 12.50 -14.01 -1.17
CA ASP A 420 11.70 -12.80 -1.43
C ASP A 420 12.20 -11.58 -0.64
N SER A 421 12.46 -11.77 0.66
CA SER A 421 12.82 -10.66 1.56
C SER A 421 14.23 -10.12 1.31
N PHE A 422 15.20 -11.00 1.04
CA PHE A 422 16.61 -10.65 0.84
C PHE A 422 17.02 -10.59 -0.64
N GLN A 423 16.08 -10.81 -1.57
CA GLN A 423 16.28 -10.68 -3.01
C GLN A 423 17.46 -11.54 -3.52
N LEU A 424 17.60 -12.74 -2.96
CA LEU A 424 18.71 -13.64 -3.31
C LEU A 424 18.54 -14.13 -4.74
N ARG A 425 19.50 -13.81 -5.60
CA ARG A 425 19.46 -14.18 -7.02
C ARG A 425 20.09 -15.54 -7.22
N TYR A 426 19.35 -16.39 -7.91
CA TYR A 426 19.87 -17.64 -8.42
C TYR A 426 20.48 -17.37 -9.81
N ASN A 427 21.77 -17.65 -9.98
CA ASN A 427 22.36 -17.65 -11.33
C ASN A 427 21.94 -18.96 -12.00
N GLU A 428 21.27 -18.89 -13.16
CA GLU A 428 20.76 -20.06 -13.91
C GLU A 428 21.88 -20.90 -14.54
N THR A 429 22.98 -21.12 -13.84
CA THR A 429 24.14 -21.90 -14.29
C THR A 429 23.91 -23.40 -14.05
N GLY A 430 22.90 -23.97 -14.73
CA GLY A 430 22.68 -25.42 -14.88
C GLY A 430 22.23 -26.22 -13.63
N ASP A 431 21.52 -27.33 -13.88
CA ASP A 431 20.89 -28.18 -12.85
C ASP A 431 21.88 -28.81 -11.85
N ALA A 432 23.12 -29.07 -12.28
CA ALA A 432 24.16 -29.63 -11.43
C ALA A 432 24.56 -28.66 -10.30
N HIS A 433 24.60 -27.35 -10.58
CA HIS A 433 24.92 -26.35 -9.56
C HIS A 433 23.78 -26.23 -8.53
N SER A 434 22.52 -26.22 -8.99
CA SER A 434 21.32 -26.22 -8.13
C SER A 434 21.30 -27.37 -7.16
N SER A 435 21.58 -28.57 -7.67
CA SER A 435 21.61 -29.79 -6.85
C SER A 435 22.69 -29.72 -5.77
N ASN A 436 23.89 -29.23 -6.11
CA ASN A 436 24.99 -29.08 -5.15
C ASN A 436 24.69 -28.02 -4.08
N VAL A 437 24.14 -26.86 -4.48
CA VAL A 437 23.74 -25.78 -3.55
C VAL A 437 22.67 -26.29 -2.57
N ALA A 438 21.64 -26.97 -3.08
CA ALA A 438 20.56 -27.53 -2.27
C ALA A 438 21.08 -28.62 -1.31
N HIS A 439 22.00 -29.47 -1.77
CA HIS A 439 22.64 -30.46 -0.91
C HIS A 439 23.45 -29.81 0.22
N ASN A 440 24.24 -28.77 -0.08
CA ASN A 440 24.98 -28.01 0.94
C ASN A 440 24.05 -27.36 1.97
N PHE A 441 22.92 -26.80 1.52
CA PHE A 441 21.88 -26.29 2.43
C PHE A 441 21.40 -27.39 3.37
N ALA A 442 20.99 -28.54 2.83
CA ALA A 442 20.41 -29.62 3.61
C ALA A 442 21.39 -30.21 4.64
N VAL A 443 22.64 -30.44 4.25
CA VAL A 443 23.70 -30.91 5.15
C VAL A 443 24.00 -29.91 6.26
N THR A 444 23.94 -28.60 5.95
CA THR A 444 24.22 -27.54 6.93
C THR A 444 23.04 -27.29 7.87
N LEU A 445 21.81 -27.40 7.38
CA LEU A 445 20.59 -27.27 8.18
C LEU A 445 20.52 -28.35 9.26
N ARG A 446 21.01 -29.57 8.98
CA ARG A 446 21.03 -30.71 9.92
C ARG A 446 19.64 -30.96 10.53
N SER A 447 18.64 -31.12 9.66
CA SER A 447 17.28 -31.47 10.08
C SER A 447 17.30 -32.73 10.94
N ARG A 448 16.57 -32.72 12.06
CA ARG A 448 16.48 -33.87 12.97
C ARG A 448 15.47 -34.93 12.52
N VAL A 449 14.59 -34.59 11.58
CA VAL A 449 13.44 -35.44 11.19
C VAL A 449 13.49 -35.82 9.72
N HIS A 450 13.86 -34.88 8.86
CA HIS A 450 13.83 -35.08 7.41
C HIS A 450 15.20 -35.49 6.90
N ASN A 451 15.23 -36.35 5.90
CA ASN A 451 16.49 -36.75 5.28
C ASN A 451 17.08 -35.60 4.42
N VAL A 452 18.36 -35.72 4.06
CA VAL A 452 19.09 -34.67 3.33
C VAL A 452 18.46 -34.38 1.96
N GLU A 453 17.95 -35.40 1.26
CA GLU A 453 17.38 -35.27 -0.08
C GLU A 453 16.05 -34.51 -0.07
N GLU A 454 15.16 -34.83 0.88
CA GLU A 454 13.87 -34.16 1.05
C GLU A 454 14.04 -32.67 1.42
N VAL A 455 15.01 -32.37 2.27
CA VAL A 455 15.34 -31.00 2.67
C VAL A 455 15.91 -30.24 1.48
N ALA A 456 16.78 -30.85 0.68
CA ALA A 456 17.34 -30.25 -0.53
C ALA A 456 16.24 -29.95 -1.57
N LEU A 457 15.31 -30.90 -1.79
CA LEU A 457 14.15 -30.70 -2.66
C LEU A 457 13.27 -29.53 -2.17
N SER A 458 12.98 -29.50 -0.86
CA SER A 458 12.17 -28.44 -0.25
C SER A 458 12.82 -27.06 -0.35
N PHE A 459 14.16 -27.01 -0.27
CA PHE A 459 14.92 -25.79 -0.49
C PHE A 459 14.76 -25.31 -1.94
N LEU A 460 14.97 -26.17 -2.93
CA LEU A 460 14.83 -25.82 -4.36
C LEU A 460 13.43 -25.29 -4.68
N GLU A 461 12.40 -25.98 -4.19
CA GLU A 461 11.03 -25.55 -4.39
C GLU A 461 10.74 -24.23 -3.66
N GLY A 462 11.28 -24.02 -2.46
CA GLY A 462 11.19 -22.74 -1.76
C GLY A 462 11.87 -21.61 -2.52
N THR A 463 13.04 -21.85 -3.11
CA THR A 463 13.75 -20.89 -3.97
C THR A 463 12.94 -20.54 -5.19
N ARG A 464 12.37 -21.54 -5.88
CA ARG A 464 11.48 -21.33 -7.03
C ARG A 464 10.30 -20.45 -6.66
N GLN A 465 9.61 -20.76 -5.56
CA GLN A 465 8.47 -19.98 -5.08
C GLN A 465 8.86 -18.54 -4.69
N GLY A 466 10.01 -18.35 -4.05
CA GLY A 466 10.52 -17.01 -3.72
C GLY A 466 10.77 -16.18 -4.98
N ASN A 467 11.40 -16.76 -5.99
CA ASN A 467 11.64 -16.10 -7.28
C ASN A 467 10.32 -15.79 -8.03
N ASP A 468 9.35 -16.70 -8.00
CA ASP A 468 8.03 -16.48 -8.58
C ASP A 468 7.33 -15.27 -7.94
N VAL A 469 7.44 -15.11 -6.61
CA VAL A 469 6.93 -13.94 -5.88
C VAL A 469 7.63 -12.66 -6.36
N ILE A 470 8.96 -12.66 -6.42
CA ILE A 470 9.76 -11.50 -6.85
C ILE A 470 9.36 -11.10 -8.27
N ALA A 471 9.27 -12.07 -9.19
CA ALA A 471 8.89 -11.84 -10.57
C ALA A 471 7.46 -11.26 -10.68
N TYR A 472 6.51 -11.84 -9.93
CA TYR A 472 5.13 -11.37 -9.89
C TYR A 472 5.02 -9.90 -9.46
N TYR A 473 5.68 -9.51 -8.36
CA TYR A 473 5.63 -8.13 -7.88
C TYR A 473 6.46 -7.16 -8.71
N SER A 474 7.57 -7.60 -9.33
CA SER A 474 8.38 -6.77 -10.21
C SER A 474 7.59 -6.34 -11.46
N ARG A 475 6.81 -7.25 -12.05
CA ARG A 475 5.94 -6.98 -13.21
C ARG A 475 4.81 -5.99 -12.92
N ARG A 476 4.36 -5.88 -11.66
CA ARG A 476 3.31 -4.93 -11.25
C ARG A 476 3.83 -3.53 -10.93
N ARG A 477 5.14 -3.40 -10.68
CA ARG A 477 5.78 -2.10 -10.36
C ARG A 477 6.26 -1.36 -11.60
N SER A 478 6.54 -2.08 -12.69
CA SER A 478 6.85 -1.57 -14.03
C SER A 478 5.61 -1.09 -14.77
#